data_AF-K7ZZ39-F1
#
_entry.id   AF-K7ZZ39-F1
#
_cell.length_a   1.000
_cell.length_b   1.000
_cell.length_c   1.000
_cell.angle_alpha   90.00
_cell.angle_beta   90.00
_cell.angle_gamma   90.00
#
_symmetry.space_group_name_H-M   'P 1'
#
loop_
_entity.id
_entity.type
_entity.pdbx_description
1 polymer ?
#
loop_
_entity_poly.entity_id
_entity_poly.type
_entity_poly.pdbx_seq_one_letter_code
_entity_poly.pdbx_strand_id
1 'polypeptide(L)'
;MNNIFFETDDFHNAASYCKERIAETQANSPFEEERNKLIIELLDYIKSTAKKWDEFCAYNIEHLHSPLLDALHPDRNQNINEGLVFSLLFGFNAEFNISNANFRRMSIGFSQFNEMFSVNEKFFRFGVYNIDNFPEPYKKEIHYALCQQPTLTVKKCLQELNTTSYNDFLEEQRAFAHEMKGLREEMNEKTKIVNHLNSKLEEQKNAFNFIGLQDAFSTLSAAKSTELAKTKWLLFLMGVLLCLPLIWEARLLSSLVGTGDILGHLLKSIPLLSLTLILIYFFRVVLNNFNSVRAQLMQINLRKNLCQFVHNYAEYSKDIISDKINPLTKFEDIIFSNIMGSDEKTPSTFDGIEQLASIIKAVKGN
;
A
#
# COMPACT_ATOMS: atom_id res chain seq x y z
N MET A 1 -19.00 -47.21 26.16
CA MET A 1 -19.04 -46.88 27.60
C MET A 1 -19.17 -45.37 27.67
N ASN A 2 -20.16 -44.83 28.37
CA ASN A 2 -20.26 -43.37 28.53
C ASN A 2 -19.08 -42.93 29.41
N ASN A 3 -18.15 -42.16 28.84
CA ASN A 3 -17.09 -41.53 29.61
C ASN A 3 -17.72 -40.35 30.36
N ILE A 4 -18.10 -40.58 31.62
CA ILE A 4 -18.65 -39.55 32.51
C ILE A 4 -17.48 -38.66 32.95
N PHE A 5 -17.49 -37.39 32.57
CA PHE A 5 -16.43 -36.44 32.87
C PHE A 5 -17.00 -35.14 33.44
N PHE A 6 -17.95 -34.51 32.76
CA PHE A 6 -18.53 -33.24 33.18
C PHE A 6 -19.40 -33.36 34.44
N GLU A 7 -19.95 -34.55 34.72
CA GLU A 7 -20.69 -34.80 35.97
C GLU A 7 -19.76 -35.02 37.19
N THR A 8 -18.45 -35.09 37.01
CA THR A 8 -17.49 -35.39 38.10
C THR A 8 -17.26 -34.19 39.02
N ASP A 9 -17.02 -34.47 40.31
CA ASP A 9 -16.65 -33.45 41.30
C ASP A 9 -15.34 -32.76 40.93
N ASP A 10 -14.40 -33.48 40.31
CA ASP A 10 -13.13 -32.93 39.84
C ASP A 10 -13.33 -31.80 38.83
N PHE A 11 -14.17 -32.03 37.81
CA PHE A 11 -14.54 -30.99 36.85
C PHE A 11 -15.27 -29.83 37.52
N HIS A 12 -16.24 -30.11 38.39
CA HIS A 12 -16.99 -29.06 39.09
C HIS A 12 -16.11 -28.17 39.96
N ASN A 13 -15.12 -28.76 40.66
CA ASN A 13 -14.16 -28.04 41.47
C ASN A 13 -13.21 -27.21 40.59
N ALA A 14 -12.67 -27.81 39.53
CA ALA A 14 -11.78 -27.12 38.59
C ALA A 14 -12.49 -25.96 37.87
N ALA A 15 -13.72 -26.16 37.42
CA ALA A 15 -14.53 -25.11 36.80
C ALA A 15 -14.84 -23.97 37.78
N SER A 16 -15.11 -24.27 39.06
CA SER A 16 -15.39 -23.24 40.07
C SER A 16 -14.14 -22.42 40.38
N TYR A 17 -12.99 -23.08 40.57
CA TYR A 17 -11.69 -22.41 40.72
C TYR A 17 -11.38 -21.51 39.53
N CYS A 18 -11.60 -22.01 38.30
CA CYS A 18 -11.37 -21.26 37.08
C CYS A 18 -12.19 -19.97 37.03
N LYS A 19 -13.49 -20.06 37.34
CA LYS A 19 -14.39 -18.91 37.36
C LYS A 19 -13.97 -17.83 38.35
N GLU A 20 -13.61 -18.21 39.57
CA GLU A 20 -13.18 -17.27 40.61
C GLU A 20 -11.93 -16.49 40.16
N ARG A 21 -10.93 -17.21 39.64
CA ARG A 21 -9.68 -16.61 39.17
C ARG A 21 -9.87 -15.73 37.95
N ILE A 22 -10.68 -16.13 36.97
CA ILE A 22 -10.97 -15.30 35.78
C ILE A 22 -11.74 -14.02 36.18
N ALA A 23 -12.63 -14.10 37.18
CA ALA A 23 -13.35 -12.93 37.69
C ALA A 23 -12.44 -11.93 38.43
N GLU A 24 -11.32 -12.40 38.98
CA GLU A 24 -10.29 -11.56 39.61
C GLU A 24 -9.29 -10.96 38.60
N THR A 25 -9.20 -11.49 37.39
CA THR A 25 -8.29 -10.99 36.35
C THR A 25 -8.82 -9.69 35.73
N GLN A 26 -7.98 -8.64 35.71
CA GLN A 26 -8.29 -7.40 35.03
C GLN A 26 -8.10 -7.57 33.50
N ALA A 27 -9.19 -7.40 32.74
CA ALA A 27 -9.14 -7.43 31.28
C ALA A 27 -8.47 -6.16 30.71
N ASN A 28 -7.57 -6.31 29.74
CA ASN A 28 -6.84 -5.19 29.12
C ASN A 28 -7.51 -4.69 27.83
N SER A 29 -8.51 -5.40 27.33
CA SER A 29 -9.25 -5.03 26.12
C SER A 29 -10.71 -5.49 26.18
N PRO A 30 -11.62 -4.87 25.40
CA PRO A 30 -13.01 -5.31 25.28
C PRO A 30 -13.15 -6.77 24.79
N PHE A 31 -12.18 -7.24 24.00
CA PHE A 31 -12.12 -8.62 23.55
C PHE A 31 -11.82 -9.59 24.70
N GLU A 32 -10.84 -9.27 25.55
CA GLU A 32 -10.51 -10.10 26.72
C GLU A 32 -11.67 -10.15 27.73
N GLU A 33 -12.36 -9.03 27.93
CA GLU A 33 -13.51 -8.93 28.82
C GLU A 33 -14.66 -9.85 28.35
N GLU A 34 -15.07 -9.75 27.09
CA GLU A 34 -16.15 -10.58 26.54
C GLU A 34 -15.75 -12.05 26.47
N ARG A 35 -14.50 -12.37 26.13
CA ARG A 35 -13.97 -13.75 26.17
C ARG A 35 -14.11 -14.34 27.58
N ASN A 36 -13.62 -13.63 28.59
CA ASN A 36 -13.61 -14.09 29.98
C ASN A 36 -15.04 -14.32 30.50
N LYS A 37 -15.95 -13.40 30.20
CA LYS A 37 -17.37 -13.53 30.50
C LYS A 37 -17.99 -14.77 29.85
N LEU A 38 -17.73 -15.01 28.56
CA LEU A 38 -18.26 -16.16 27.83
C LEU A 38 -17.69 -17.50 28.34
N ILE A 39 -16.44 -17.55 28.80
CA ILE A 39 -15.88 -18.74 29.46
C ILE A 39 -16.69 -19.06 30.71
N ILE A 40 -16.92 -18.07 31.57
CA ILE A 40 -17.68 -18.24 32.82
C ILE A 40 -19.11 -18.72 32.53
N GLU A 41 -19.80 -18.06 31.60
CA GLU A 41 -21.17 -18.42 31.21
C GLU A 41 -21.23 -19.85 30.65
N LEU A 42 -20.27 -20.24 29.80
CA LEU A 42 -20.22 -21.57 29.22
C LEU A 42 -19.94 -22.63 30.29
N LEU A 43 -19.02 -22.40 31.22
CA LEU A 43 -18.74 -23.32 32.32
C LEU A 43 -19.99 -23.55 33.19
N ASP A 44 -20.74 -22.50 33.51
CA ASP A 44 -22.01 -22.63 34.23
C ASP A 44 -23.05 -23.43 33.43
N TYR A 45 -23.13 -23.17 32.13
CA TYR A 45 -24.01 -23.90 31.24
C TYR A 45 -23.64 -25.40 31.20
N ILE A 46 -22.35 -25.73 31.08
CA ILE A 46 -21.84 -27.11 31.12
C ILE A 46 -22.21 -27.76 32.45
N LYS A 47 -21.94 -27.12 33.60
CA LYS A 47 -22.30 -27.66 34.92
C LYS A 47 -23.80 -27.95 35.03
N SER A 48 -24.65 -27.05 34.55
CA SER A 48 -26.11 -27.22 34.59
C SER A 48 -26.65 -28.29 33.65
N THR A 49 -25.87 -28.67 32.62
CA THR A 49 -26.27 -29.63 31.58
C THR A 49 -25.25 -30.76 31.37
N ALA A 50 -24.46 -31.08 32.41
CA ALA A 50 -23.27 -31.93 32.35
C ALA A 50 -23.51 -33.25 31.62
N LYS A 51 -24.59 -33.96 31.96
CA LYS A 51 -24.99 -35.23 31.32
C LYS A 51 -25.10 -35.15 29.79
N LYS A 52 -25.60 -34.04 29.24
CA LYS A 52 -25.70 -33.85 27.78
C LYS A 52 -24.33 -33.61 27.15
N TRP A 53 -23.44 -32.91 27.86
CA TRP A 53 -22.08 -32.69 27.39
C TRP A 53 -21.27 -34.00 27.42
N ASP A 54 -21.46 -34.83 28.43
CA ASP A 54 -20.88 -36.18 28.50
C ASP A 54 -21.38 -37.08 27.36
N GLU A 55 -22.65 -36.97 26.98
CA GLU A 55 -23.23 -37.71 25.86
C GLU A 55 -22.71 -37.22 24.49
N PHE A 56 -22.67 -35.90 24.28
CA PHE A 56 -22.40 -35.31 22.97
C PHE A 56 -20.94 -35.02 22.67
N CYS A 57 -20.06 -35.05 23.67
CA CYS A 57 -18.64 -34.70 23.52
C CYS A 57 -17.68 -35.89 23.72
N ALA A 58 -18.14 -37.11 23.41
CA ALA A 58 -17.40 -38.34 23.68
C ALA A 58 -16.01 -38.41 23.02
N TYR A 59 -15.79 -37.74 21.88
CA TYR A 59 -14.48 -37.67 21.23
C TYR A 59 -13.51 -36.80 22.02
N ASN A 60 -13.89 -35.57 22.35
CA ASN A 60 -13.01 -34.66 23.09
C ASN A 60 -12.82 -35.10 24.55
N ILE A 61 -13.79 -35.76 25.18
CA ILE A 61 -13.58 -36.33 26.52
C ILE A 61 -12.43 -37.35 26.48
N GLU A 62 -12.34 -38.18 25.45
CA GLU A 62 -11.27 -39.16 25.31
C GLU A 62 -9.88 -38.51 25.14
N HIS A 63 -9.80 -37.38 24.44
CA HIS A 63 -8.52 -36.78 24.03
C HIS A 63 -8.09 -35.54 24.83
N LEU A 64 -9.05 -34.79 25.40
CA LEU A 64 -8.87 -33.46 25.98
C LEU A 64 -9.32 -33.36 27.44
N HIS A 65 -9.72 -34.45 28.11
CA HIS A 65 -10.14 -34.37 29.52
C HIS A 65 -9.00 -33.91 30.46
N SER A 66 -7.80 -34.50 30.38
CA SER A 66 -6.67 -34.07 31.23
C SER A 66 -6.21 -32.65 30.89
N PRO A 67 -5.96 -32.31 29.60
CA PRO A 67 -5.59 -30.94 29.23
C PRO A 67 -6.60 -29.89 29.68
N LEU A 68 -7.91 -30.18 29.62
CA LEU A 68 -8.92 -29.25 30.10
C LEU A 68 -8.88 -29.11 31.61
N LEU A 69 -8.78 -30.20 32.38
CA LEU A 69 -8.65 -30.12 33.84
C LEU A 69 -7.41 -29.33 34.26
N ASP A 70 -6.28 -29.60 33.64
CA ASP A 70 -5.01 -28.91 33.92
C ASP A 70 -5.10 -27.41 33.60
N ALA A 71 -5.83 -27.05 32.52
CA ALA A 71 -6.06 -25.65 32.16
C ALA A 71 -7.06 -24.94 33.09
N LEU A 72 -8.07 -25.65 33.59
CA LEU A 72 -9.08 -25.10 34.52
C LEU A 72 -8.54 -24.97 35.93
N HIS A 73 -7.68 -25.90 36.37
CA HIS A 73 -7.07 -25.90 37.69
C HIS A 73 -5.56 -26.13 37.58
N PRO A 74 -4.80 -25.14 37.09
CA PRO A 74 -3.34 -25.24 37.03
C PRO A 74 -2.74 -25.32 38.44
N ASP A 75 -1.55 -25.91 38.56
CA ASP A 75 -0.83 -26.04 39.83
C ASP A 75 -0.74 -24.71 40.59
N ARG A 76 -0.74 -24.77 41.93
CA ARG A 76 -1.00 -23.69 42.91
C ARG A 76 -0.26 -22.34 42.76
N ASN A 77 0.60 -22.15 41.76
CA ASN A 77 1.36 -20.92 41.51
C ASN A 77 1.25 -20.38 40.08
N GLN A 78 0.41 -20.95 39.21
CA GLN A 78 0.24 -20.48 37.84
C GLN A 78 -1.07 -19.70 37.65
N ASN A 79 -1.00 -18.58 36.93
CA ASN A 79 -2.20 -17.88 36.49
C ASN A 79 -2.94 -18.71 35.45
N ILE A 80 -4.26 -18.58 35.43
CA ILE A 80 -5.09 -19.22 34.42
C ILE A 80 -4.77 -18.61 33.08
N ASN A 81 -4.59 -19.47 32.08
CA ASN A 81 -4.43 -19.05 30.71
C ASN A 81 -5.80 -19.04 30.03
N GLU A 82 -6.45 -17.89 29.99
CA GLU A 82 -7.83 -17.80 29.50
C GLU A 82 -7.93 -18.09 28.01
N GLY A 83 -6.86 -17.81 27.24
CA GLY A 83 -6.77 -18.17 25.83
C GLY A 83 -6.76 -19.68 25.62
N LEU A 84 -5.97 -20.40 26.43
CA LEU A 84 -5.93 -21.86 26.42
C LEU A 84 -7.29 -22.45 26.82
N VAL A 85 -7.85 -22.01 27.95
CA VAL A 85 -9.16 -22.46 28.44
C VAL A 85 -10.24 -22.23 27.38
N PHE A 86 -10.27 -21.05 26.77
CA PHE A 86 -11.22 -20.75 25.70
C PHE A 86 -11.06 -21.73 24.53
N SER A 87 -9.84 -21.93 24.04
CA SER A 87 -9.58 -22.80 22.88
C SER A 87 -9.98 -24.26 23.13
N LEU A 88 -9.71 -24.79 24.33
CA LEU A 88 -10.12 -26.15 24.70
C LEU A 88 -11.65 -26.26 24.81
N LEU A 89 -12.30 -25.33 25.52
CA LEU A 89 -13.76 -25.29 25.61
C LEU A 89 -14.42 -25.10 24.25
N PHE A 90 -13.77 -24.40 23.33
CA PHE A 90 -14.24 -24.25 21.95
C PHE A 90 -14.26 -25.59 21.20
N GLY A 91 -13.24 -26.43 21.38
CA GLY A 91 -13.23 -27.80 20.86
C GLY A 91 -14.45 -28.60 21.32
N PHE A 92 -14.69 -28.65 22.64
CA PHE A 92 -15.87 -29.31 23.22
C PHE A 92 -17.18 -28.71 22.69
N ASN A 93 -17.28 -27.39 22.61
CA ASN A 93 -18.48 -26.71 22.11
C ASN A 93 -18.75 -27.02 20.63
N ALA A 94 -17.71 -27.08 19.81
CA ALA A 94 -17.82 -27.46 18.40
C ALA A 94 -18.35 -28.89 18.26
N GLU A 95 -17.84 -29.84 19.04
CA GLU A 95 -18.33 -31.22 19.04
C GLU A 95 -19.79 -31.31 19.52
N PHE A 96 -20.12 -30.61 20.61
CA PHE A 96 -21.48 -30.54 21.13
C PHE A 96 -22.48 -30.07 20.06
N ASN A 97 -22.11 -29.04 19.28
CA ASN A 97 -22.97 -28.52 18.21
C ASN A 97 -23.10 -29.51 17.03
N ILE A 98 -22.08 -30.32 16.74
CA ILE A 98 -22.11 -31.33 15.68
C ILE A 98 -22.98 -32.53 16.08
N SER A 99 -22.79 -33.03 17.31
CA SER A 99 -23.48 -34.23 17.81
C SER A 99 -24.94 -33.95 18.19
N ASN A 100 -25.28 -32.71 18.53
CA ASN A 100 -26.65 -32.34 18.86
C ASN A 100 -27.47 -32.07 17.58
N ALA A 101 -28.36 -33.01 17.25
CA ALA A 101 -29.25 -32.95 16.07
C ALA A 101 -30.15 -31.69 15.98
N ASN A 102 -30.27 -30.91 17.06
CA ASN A 102 -31.03 -29.65 17.08
C ASN A 102 -30.21 -28.43 16.62
N PHE A 103 -28.95 -28.60 16.21
CA PHE A 103 -28.19 -27.51 15.59
C PHE A 103 -28.77 -27.20 14.19
N ARG A 104 -29.82 -26.37 14.18
CA ARG A 104 -30.48 -25.93 12.95
C ARG A 104 -29.48 -25.13 12.12
N ARG A 105 -29.51 -25.39 10.81
CA ARG A 105 -28.83 -24.65 9.73
C ARG A 105 -28.55 -23.20 10.15
N MET A 106 -27.27 -22.87 10.36
CA MET A 106 -26.79 -21.51 10.60
C MET A 106 -27.25 -20.65 9.43
N SER A 107 -28.38 -19.96 9.57
CA SER A 107 -28.85 -19.07 8.51
C SER A 107 -27.87 -17.90 8.46
N ILE A 108 -27.13 -17.82 7.36
CA ILE A 108 -26.40 -16.62 6.95
C ILE A 108 -27.45 -15.61 6.44
N GLY A 109 -28.46 -15.32 7.27
CA GLY A 109 -29.58 -14.46 6.97
C GLY A 109 -29.36 -13.14 7.70
N PHE A 110 -29.07 -12.10 6.92
CA PHE A 110 -29.08 -10.72 7.39
C PHE A 110 -30.42 -10.39 8.08
N SER A 111 -30.30 -9.63 9.17
CA SER A 111 -31.33 -8.85 9.87
C SER A 111 -32.19 -9.54 10.94
N GLN A 112 -32.07 -8.95 12.15
CA GLN A 112 -33.01 -8.94 13.27
C GLN A 112 -33.33 -10.28 13.96
N PHE A 113 -32.55 -10.64 14.99
CA PHE A 113 -33.04 -11.15 16.28
C PHE A 113 -31.86 -11.13 17.26
N ASN A 114 -31.77 -10.10 18.09
CA ASN A 114 -30.72 -9.97 19.13
C ASN A 114 -31.09 -10.69 20.43
N GLU A 115 -32.16 -11.50 20.42
CA GLU A 115 -32.61 -12.37 21.50
C GLU A 115 -33.02 -13.68 20.80
N MET A 116 -32.21 -14.73 20.79
CA MET A 116 -32.33 -15.86 21.72
C MET A 116 -31.26 -16.92 21.39
N PHE A 117 -30.01 -16.51 21.16
CA PHE A 117 -28.92 -17.46 20.99
C PHE A 117 -28.61 -18.13 22.34
N SER A 118 -28.52 -19.45 22.37
CA SER A 118 -28.13 -20.18 23.57
C SER A 118 -26.67 -19.87 23.93
N VAL A 119 -26.28 -20.10 25.19
CA VAL A 119 -24.92 -19.77 25.68
C VAL A 119 -23.83 -20.42 24.81
N ASN A 120 -24.05 -21.68 24.40
CA ASN A 120 -23.12 -22.40 23.52
C ASN A 120 -22.98 -21.73 22.13
N GLU A 121 -24.06 -21.20 21.55
CA GLU A 121 -24.02 -20.56 20.24
C GLU A 121 -23.34 -19.19 20.30
N LYS A 122 -23.60 -18.41 21.34
CA LYS A 122 -22.89 -17.14 21.57
C LYS A 122 -21.39 -17.37 21.69
N PHE A 123 -21.00 -18.36 22.50
CA PHE A 123 -19.60 -18.75 22.67
C PHE A 123 -18.95 -19.17 21.34
N PHE A 124 -19.62 -20.03 20.58
CA PHE A 124 -19.13 -20.50 19.28
C PHE A 124 -18.94 -19.35 18.28
N ARG A 125 -19.95 -18.48 18.14
CA ARG A 125 -19.89 -17.35 17.21
C ARG A 125 -18.79 -16.36 17.59
N PHE A 126 -18.61 -16.09 18.89
CA PHE A 126 -17.53 -15.24 19.37
C PHE A 126 -16.16 -15.77 18.94
N GLY A 127 -15.90 -17.08 19.12
CA GLY A 127 -14.65 -17.70 18.71
C GLY A 127 -14.41 -17.65 17.19
N VAL A 128 -15.47 -17.83 16.38
CA VAL A 128 -15.37 -17.75 14.90
C VAL A 128 -15.08 -16.32 14.44
N TYR A 129 -15.83 -15.32 14.91
CA TYR A 129 -15.69 -13.94 14.43
C TYR A 129 -14.44 -13.23 14.94
N ASN A 130 -13.88 -13.68 16.07
CA ASN A 130 -12.71 -13.07 16.68
C ASN A 130 -11.47 -13.97 16.61
N ILE A 131 -11.44 -14.96 15.71
CA ILE A 131 -10.34 -15.93 15.62
C ILE A 131 -8.98 -15.26 15.41
N ASP A 132 -8.93 -14.13 14.69
CA ASP A 132 -7.70 -13.37 14.44
C ASP A 132 -7.18 -12.62 15.68
N ASN A 133 -8.03 -12.38 16.67
CA ASN A 133 -7.67 -11.71 17.92
C ASN A 133 -7.04 -12.67 18.95
N PHE A 134 -7.12 -13.98 18.73
CA PHE A 134 -6.44 -14.96 19.57
C PHE A 134 -4.95 -15.06 19.20
N PRO A 135 -4.03 -15.03 20.18
CA PRO A 135 -2.63 -15.30 19.91
C PRO A 135 -2.39 -16.78 19.60
N GLU A 136 -1.28 -17.06 18.93
CA GLU A 136 -0.75 -18.42 18.78
C GLU A 136 -0.28 -18.96 20.16
N PRO A 137 -0.57 -20.22 20.52
CA PRO A 137 -1.12 -21.30 19.70
C PRO A 137 -2.65 -21.42 19.69
N TYR A 138 -3.39 -20.66 20.51
CA TYR A 138 -4.84 -20.83 20.71
C TYR A 138 -5.64 -20.63 19.42
N LYS A 139 -5.19 -19.71 18.56
CA LYS A 139 -5.75 -19.51 17.22
C LYS A 139 -5.73 -20.79 16.39
N LYS A 140 -4.62 -21.54 16.40
CA LYS A 140 -4.50 -22.82 15.70
C LYS A 140 -5.41 -23.89 16.29
N GLU A 141 -5.54 -23.95 17.61
CA GLU A 141 -6.45 -24.88 18.28
C GLU A 141 -7.91 -24.62 17.88
N ILE A 142 -8.34 -23.35 17.86
CA ILE A 142 -9.69 -22.97 17.38
C ILE A 142 -9.87 -23.33 15.90
N HIS A 143 -8.87 -23.05 15.04
CA HIS A 143 -8.92 -23.45 13.63
C HIS A 143 -8.97 -24.98 13.46
N TYR A 144 -8.23 -25.74 14.28
CA TYR A 144 -8.27 -27.19 14.28
C TYR A 144 -9.65 -27.71 14.65
N ALA A 145 -10.25 -27.16 15.71
CA ALA A 145 -11.60 -27.48 16.14
C ALA A 145 -12.66 -27.18 15.06
N LEU A 146 -12.46 -26.14 14.24
CA LEU A 146 -13.36 -25.79 13.14
C LEU A 146 -13.18 -26.68 11.90
N CYS A 147 -11.95 -27.03 11.55
CA CYS A 147 -11.64 -27.62 10.24
C CYS A 147 -11.34 -29.12 10.29
N GLN A 148 -10.64 -29.60 11.32
CA GLN A 148 -10.16 -30.98 11.37
C GLN A 148 -10.96 -31.85 12.35
N GLN A 149 -11.31 -31.30 13.50
CA GLN A 149 -12.06 -32.02 14.53
C GLN A 149 -13.41 -32.57 14.04
N PRO A 150 -14.22 -31.85 13.23
CA PRO A 150 -15.49 -32.39 12.73
C PRO A 150 -15.29 -33.67 11.92
N THR A 151 -14.24 -33.71 11.09
CA THR A 151 -13.87 -34.89 10.31
C THR A 151 -13.50 -36.07 11.20
N LEU A 152 -12.80 -35.84 12.30
CA LEU A 152 -12.39 -36.90 13.24
C LEU A 152 -13.57 -37.40 14.09
N THR A 153 -14.44 -36.50 14.56
CA THR A 153 -15.68 -36.84 15.24
C THR A 153 -16.57 -37.70 14.33
N VAL A 154 -16.81 -37.27 13.08
CA VAL A 154 -17.58 -38.04 12.10
C VAL A 154 -16.91 -39.39 11.81
N LYS A 155 -15.58 -39.43 11.66
CA LYS A 155 -14.83 -40.67 11.46
C LYS A 155 -15.08 -41.66 12.60
N LYS A 156 -15.04 -41.21 13.87
CA LYS A 156 -15.32 -42.05 15.04
C LYS A 156 -16.77 -42.54 15.05
N CYS A 157 -17.74 -41.66 14.83
CA CYS A 157 -19.15 -42.05 14.75
C CYS A 157 -19.42 -43.08 13.63
N LEU A 158 -18.77 -42.94 12.48
CA LEU A 158 -18.89 -43.89 11.38
C LEU A 158 -18.22 -45.23 11.66
N GLN A 159 -17.10 -45.25 12.37
CA GLN A 159 -16.45 -46.49 12.83
C GLN A 159 -17.35 -47.28 13.79
N GLU A 160 -18.15 -46.58 14.60
CA GLU A 160 -19.13 -47.18 15.51
C GLU A 160 -20.41 -47.67 14.79
N LEU A 161 -20.74 -47.12 13.61
CA LEU A 161 -22.00 -47.35 12.87
C LEU A 161 -21.97 -48.41 11.76
N ASN A 162 -20.95 -49.28 11.72
CA ASN A 162 -20.78 -50.38 10.76
C ASN A 162 -20.14 -49.97 9.40
N THR A 163 -19.37 -50.88 8.83
CA THR A 163 -18.24 -50.65 7.90
C THR A 163 -18.58 -50.09 6.51
N THR A 164 -19.85 -50.01 6.12
CA THR A 164 -20.26 -49.55 4.78
C THR A 164 -20.26 -48.02 4.66
N SER A 165 -20.89 -47.29 5.60
CA SER A 165 -20.88 -45.81 5.57
C SER A 165 -19.49 -45.20 5.82
N TYR A 166 -18.61 -45.91 6.53
CA TYR A 166 -17.21 -45.51 6.68
C TYR A 166 -16.46 -45.56 5.35
N ASN A 167 -16.70 -46.59 4.53
CA ASN A 167 -16.06 -46.71 3.22
C ASN A 167 -16.57 -45.63 2.24
N ASP A 168 -17.87 -45.35 2.25
CA ASP A 168 -18.46 -44.29 1.42
C ASP A 168 -17.91 -42.90 1.81
N PHE A 169 -17.81 -42.62 3.12
CA PHE A 169 -17.18 -41.39 3.62
C PHE A 169 -15.69 -41.30 3.28
N LEU A 170 -14.95 -42.41 3.31
CA LEU A 170 -13.54 -42.44 2.90
C LEU A 170 -13.38 -42.19 1.39
N GLU A 171 -14.35 -42.54 0.56
CA GLU A 171 -14.36 -42.17 -0.85
C GLU A 171 -14.69 -40.68 -1.04
N GLU A 172 -15.71 -40.16 -0.37
CA GLU A 172 -16.07 -38.74 -0.41
C GLU A 172 -14.94 -37.83 0.11
N GLN A 173 -14.28 -38.22 1.20
CA GLN A 173 -13.12 -37.50 1.73
C GLN A 173 -11.96 -37.48 0.73
N ARG A 174 -11.70 -38.59 0.04
CA ARG A 174 -10.64 -38.67 -0.98
C ARG A 174 -10.99 -37.82 -2.19
N ALA A 175 -12.25 -37.83 -2.64
CA ALA A 175 -12.74 -36.98 -3.71
C ALA A 175 -12.62 -35.49 -3.35
N PHE A 176 -13.04 -35.12 -2.14
CA PHE A 176 -12.94 -33.75 -1.64
C PHE A 176 -11.48 -33.29 -1.49
N ALA A 177 -10.60 -34.15 -0.96
CA ALA A 177 -9.16 -33.84 -0.85
C ALA A 177 -8.51 -33.64 -2.23
N HIS A 178 -8.92 -34.42 -3.22
CA HIS A 178 -8.47 -34.27 -4.60
C HIS A 178 -8.96 -32.95 -5.22
N GLU A 179 -10.24 -32.62 -5.04
CA GLU A 179 -10.81 -31.35 -5.52
C GLU A 179 -10.17 -30.13 -4.86
N MET A 180 -9.97 -30.17 -3.54
CA MET A 180 -9.26 -29.13 -2.79
C MET A 180 -7.81 -28.94 -3.26
N LYS A 181 -7.13 -30.02 -3.66
CA LYS A 181 -5.80 -29.94 -4.25
C LYS A 181 -5.85 -29.23 -5.61
N GLY A 182 -6.80 -29.59 -6.47
CA GLY A 182 -7.01 -28.93 -7.76
C GLY A 182 -7.34 -27.44 -7.63
N LEU A 183 -8.25 -27.09 -6.72
CA LEU A 183 -8.58 -25.69 -6.42
C LEU A 183 -7.38 -24.91 -5.87
N ARG A 184 -6.56 -25.53 -5.02
CA ARG A 184 -5.32 -24.91 -4.51
C ARG A 184 -4.31 -24.66 -5.63
N GLU A 185 -4.16 -25.60 -6.56
CA GLU A 185 -3.29 -25.45 -7.73
C GLU A 185 -3.80 -24.31 -8.64
N GLU A 186 -5.11 -24.26 -8.92
CA GLU A 186 -5.73 -23.19 -9.70
C GLU A 186 -5.59 -21.82 -9.02
N MET A 187 -5.80 -21.73 -7.70
CA MET A 187 -5.58 -20.49 -6.95
C MET A 187 -4.11 -20.04 -6.98
N ASN A 188 -3.16 -20.98 -6.90
CA ASN A 188 -1.74 -20.66 -7.01
C ASN A 188 -1.40 -20.11 -8.40
N GLU A 189 -1.91 -20.72 -9.47
CA GLU A 189 -1.75 -20.21 -10.83
C GLU A 189 -2.37 -18.83 -11.00
N LYS A 190 -3.62 -18.63 -10.53
CA LYS A 190 -4.26 -17.30 -10.54
C LYS A 190 -3.47 -16.27 -9.73
N THR A 191 -2.90 -16.65 -8.58
CA THR A 191 -2.06 -15.77 -7.76
C THR A 191 -0.77 -15.38 -8.48
N LYS A 192 -0.12 -16.35 -9.16
CA LYS A 192 1.04 -16.06 -10.02
C LYS A 192 0.67 -15.09 -11.15
N ILE A 193 -0.47 -15.31 -11.81
CA ILE A 193 -0.97 -14.44 -12.88
C ILE A 193 -1.25 -13.03 -12.34
N VAL A 194 -1.93 -12.90 -11.20
CA VAL A 194 -2.20 -11.60 -10.56
C VAL A 194 -0.90 -10.89 -10.18
N ASN A 195 0.07 -11.60 -9.59
CA ASN A 195 1.37 -11.02 -9.24
C ASN A 195 2.16 -10.59 -10.48
N HIS A 196 2.11 -11.39 -11.55
CA HIS A 196 2.72 -11.04 -12.83
C HIS A 196 2.05 -9.81 -13.46
N LEU A 197 0.72 -9.75 -13.48
CA LEU A 197 -0.06 -8.59 -13.93
C LEU A 197 0.25 -7.35 -13.11
N ASN A 198 0.33 -7.47 -11.78
CA ASN A 198 0.66 -6.35 -10.90
C ASN A 198 2.08 -5.82 -11.18
N SER A 199 3.05 -6.72 -11.36
CA SER A 199 4.41 -6.36 -11.77
C SER A 199 4.43 -5.64 -13.13
N LYS A 200 3.66 -6.11 -14.10
CA LYS A 200 3.54 -5.48 -15.42
C LYS A 200 2.81 -4.13 -15.36
N LEU A 201 1.82 -4.00 -14.49
CA LEU A 201 1.09 -2.75 -14.28
C LEU A 201 1.99 -1.68 -13.65
N GLU A 202 2.82 -2.05 -12.67
CA GLU A 202 3.80 -1.14 -12.07
C GLU A 202 4.93 -0.77 -13.06
N GLU A 203 5.38 -1.69 -13.91
CA GLU A 203 6.31 -1.40 -15.01
C GLU A 203 5.69 -0.38 -16.00
N GLN A 204 4.44 -0.60 -16.41
CA GLN A 204 3.70 0.29 -17.30
C GLN A 204 3.42 1.67 -16.67
N LYS A 205 3.05 1.72 -15.39
CA LYS A 205 2.79 2.97 -14.65
C LYS A 205 4.05 3.83 -14.56
N ASN A 206 5.19 3.22 -14.25
CA ASN A 206 6.47 3.93 -14.19
C ASN A 206 6.91 4.41 -15.58
N ALA A 207 6.80 3.57 -16.61
CA ALA A 207 7.09 3.97 -17.99
C ALA A 207 6.16 5.12 -18.44
N PHE A 208 4.86 5.02 -18.18
CA PHE A 208 3.88 6.02 -18.60
C PHE A 208 4.08 7.39 -17.94
N ASN A 209 4.45 7.44 -16.65
CA ASN A 209 4.71 8.69 -15.95
C ASN A 209 5.93 9.45 -16.53
N PHE A 210 7.04 8.76 -16.81
CA PHE A 210 8.22 9.40 -17.41
C PHE A 210 8.03 9.73 -18.88
N ILE A 211 7.35 8.88 -19.65
CA ILE A 211 7.00 9.14 -21.06
C ILE A 211 6.05 10.34 -21.15
N GLY A 212 5.06 10.45 -20.26
CA GLY A 212 4.14 11.58 -20.21
C GLY A 212 4.83 12.90 -19.87
N LEU A 213 5.73 12.90 -18.88
CA LEU A 213 6.53 14.08 -18.54
C LEU A 213 7.48 14.48 -19.68
N GLN A 214 8.14 13.49 -20.30
CA GLN A 214 9.01 13.73 -21.45
C GLN A 214 8.23 14.35 -22.62
N ASP A 215 7.04 13.82 -22.92
CA ASP A 215 6.20 14.33 -24.00
C ASP A 215 5.72 15.76 -23.71
N ALA A 216 5.32 16.05 -22.46
CA ALA A 216 4.97 17.39 -22.00
C ALA A 216 6.14 18.38 -22.15
N PHE A 217 7.36 18.01 -21.73
CA PHE A 217 8.55 18.85 -21.94
C PHE A 217 8.93 18.97 -23.41
N SER A 218 8.66 17.94 -24.24
CA SER A 218 8.88 17.99 -25.69
C SER A 218 7.99 19.03 -26.35
N THR A 219 6.70 19.03 -26.00
CA THR A 219 5.70 19.98 -26.49
C THR A 219 6.03 21.40 -26.01
N LEU A 220 6.41 21.57 -24.74
CA LEU A 220 6.81 22.87 -24.19
C LEU A 220 8.09 23.42 -24.84
N SER A 221 9.07 22.56 -25.11
CA SER A 221 10.30 22.92 -25.85
C SER A 221 9.99 23.35 -27.28
N ALA A 222 9.10 22.66 -27.99
CA ALA A 222 8.69 23.03 -29.34
C ALA A 222 7.97 24.40 -29.37
N ALA A 223 7.07 24.65 -28.42
CA ALA A 223 6.40 25.93 -28.27
C ALA A 223 7.39 27.07 -27.99
N LYS A 224 8.32 26.88 -27.05
CA LYS A 224 9.34 27.88 -26.70
C LYS A 224 10.38 28.10 -27.80
N SER A 225 10.72 27.07 -28.57
CA SER A 225 11.58 27.19 -29.77
C SER A 225 10.93 28.09 -30.82
N THR A 226 9.62 27.96 -31.02
CA THR A 226 8.86 28.83 -31.93
C THR A 226 8.82 30.27 -31.43
N GLU A 227 8.64 30.50 -30.12
CA GLU A 227 8.72 31.82 -29.49
C GLU A 227 10.12 32.45 -29.62
N LEU A 228 11.17 31.65 -29.47
CA LEU A 228 12.56 32.08 -29.65
C LEU A 228 12.81 32.51 -31.09
N ALA A 229 12.30 31.77 -32.08
CA ALA A 229 12.41 32.13 -33.50
C ALA A 229 11.69 33.45 -33.80
N LYS A 230 10.48 33.66 -33.27
CA LYS A 230 9.75 34.94 -33.39
C LYS A 230 10.53 36.09 -32.74
N THR A 231 11.07 35.89 -31.56
CA THR A 231 11.84 36.92 -30.84
C THR A 231 13.16 37.23 -31.54
N LYS A 232 13.82 36.23 -32.14
CA LYS A 232 15.01 36.41 -32.98
C LYS A 232 14.70 37.23 -34.23
N TRP A 233 13.56 36.96 -34.88
CA TRP A 233 13.13 37.75 -36.03
C TRP A 233 12.80 39.19 -35.65
N LEU A 234 12.11 39.40 -34.53
CA LEU A 234 11.83 40.73 -33.98
C LEU A 234 13.12 41.49 -33.62
N LEU A 235 14.11 40.80 -33.03
CA LEU A 235 15.42 41.38 -32.73
C LEU A 235 16.15 41.82 -34.00
N PHE A 236 16.11 41.00 -35.05
CA PHE A 236 16.68 41.34 -36.35
C PHE A 236 15.99 42.57 -36.96
N LEU A 237 14.65 42.63 -36.93
CA LEU A 237 13.88 43.75 -37.43
C LEU A 237 14.18 45.05 -36.66
N MET A 238 14.30 44.98 -35.33
CA MET A 238 14.72 46.12 -34.50
C MET A 238 16.16 46.57 -34.81
N GLY A 239 17.07 45.62 -35.07
CA GLY A 239 18.44 45.93 -35.48
C GLY A 239 18.49 46.70 -36.80
N VAL A 240 17.70 46.29 -37.80
CA VAL A 240 17.57 47.01 -39.08
C VAL A 240 16.95 48.40 -38.86
N LEU A 241 15.89 48.49 -38.04
CA LEU A 241 15.21 49.75 -37.73
C LEU A 241 16.14 50.76 -37.02
N LEU A 242 17.05 50.27 -36.17
CA LEU A 242 18.06 51.09 -35.50
C LEU A 242 19.11 51.65 -36.48
N CYS A 243 19.42 50.95 -37.57
CA CYS A 243 20.33 51.43 -38.60
C CYS A 243 19.72 52.57 -39.45
N LEU A 244 18.40 52.64 -39.61
CA LEU A 244 17.73 53.65 -40.46
C LEU A 244 18.03 55.11 -40.05
N PRO A 245 17.85 55.54 -38.79
CA PRO A 245 18.16 56.91 -38.39
C PRO A 245 19.66 57.21 -38.51
N LEU A 246 20.54 56.24 -38.26
CA LEU A 246 21.99 56.41 -38.41
C LEU A 246 22.41 56.63 -39.87
N ILE A 247 21.83 55.85 -40.80
CA ILE A 247 22.07 56.01 -42.24
C ILE A 247 21.51 57.37 -42.72
N TRP A 248 20.36 57.79 -42.21
CA TRP A 248 19.77 59.08 -42.52
C TRP A 248 20.62 60.25 -42.00
N GLU A 249 21.12 60.15 -40.77
CA GLU A 249 22.03 61.14 -40.19
C GLU A 249 23.36 61.21 -40.97
N ALA A 250 23.93 60.07 -41.38
CA ALA A 250 25.12 60.02 -42.22
C ALA A 250 24.90 60.66 -43.60
N ARG A 251 23.73 60.47 -44.22
CA ARG A 251 23.31 61.14 -45.47
C ARG A 251 23.16 62.66 -45.27
N LEU A 252 22.62 63.09 -44.12
CA LEU A 252 22.46 64.50 -43.81
C LEU A 252 23.82 65.18 -43.59
N LEU A 253 24.76 64.49 -42.95
CA LEU A 253 26.13 64.95 -42.72
C LEU A 253 26.95 65.03 -44.02
N SER A 254 26.77 64.10 -44.96
CA SER A 254 27.47 64.15 -46.25
C SER A 254 26.97 65.28 -47.16
N SER A 255 25.68 65.61 -47.10
CA SER A 255 25.09 66.77 -47.80
C SER A 255 25.61 68.12 -47.27
N LEU A 256 25.98 68.17 -45.99
CA LEU A 256 26.47 69.34 -45.26
C LEU A 256 27.83 69.86 -45.73
N VAL A 257 28.67 68.97 -46.28
CA VAL A 257 30.03 69.29 -46.76
C VAL A 257 30.01 70.37 -47.87
N GLY A 258 28.83 70.68 -48.45
CA GLY A 258 28.66 71.73 -49.46
C GLY A 258 27.97 73.04 -49.04
N THR A 259 27.34 73.16 -47.85
CA THR A 259 26.38 74.27 -47.58
C THR A 259 26.60 75.10 -46.31
N GLY A 260 27.49 74.73 -45.38
CA GLY A 260 27.99 75.62 -44.31
C GLY A 260 27.01 76.08 -43.21
N ASP A 261 25.74 75.66 -43.21
CA ASP A 261 24.76 76.00 -42.17
C ASP A 261 24.81 75.00 -41.00
N ILE A 262 25.58 75.29 -39.96
CA ILE A 262 25.80 74.37 -38.83
C ILE A 262 24.60 74.35 -37.86
N LEU A 263 23.95 75.50 -37.67
CA LEU A 263 22.88 75.67 -36.67
C LEU A 263 21.58 74.99 -37.11
N GLY A 264 21.22 75.10 -38.38
CA GLY A 264 20.03 74.43 -38.93
C GLY A 264 20.11 72.89 -38.86
N HIS A 265 21.31 72.34 -38.89
CA HIS A 265 21.55 70.90 -38.80
C HIS A 265 21.53 70.38 -37.36
N LEU A 266 22.07 71.14 -36.40
CA LEU A 266 21.99 70.79 -34.97
C LEU A 266 20.53 70.68 -34.51
N LEU A 267 19.69 71.63 -34.92
CA LEU A 267 18.25 71.64 -34.59
C LEU A 267 17.50 70.44 -35.19
N LYS A 268 17.90 69.98 -36.38
CA LYS A 268 17.31 68.81 -37.08
C LYS A 268 17.83 67.46 -36.55
N SER A 269 19.01 67.41 -35.93
CA SER A 269 19.58 66.18 -35.35
C SER A 269 18.96 65.84 -33.98
N ILE A 270 18.52 66.83 -33.19
CA ILE A 270 17.92 66.60 -31.85
C ILE A 270 16.76 65.57 -31.87
N PRO A 271 15.74 65.68 -32.75
CA PRO A 271 14.68 64.69 -32.82
C PRO A 271 15.16 63.30 -33.29
N LEU A 272 16.14 63.24 -34.20
CA LEU A 272 16.73 61.99 -34.69
C LEU A 272 17.52 61.25 -33.60
N LEU A 273 18.27 62.00 -32.79
CA LEU A 273 18.99 61.46 -31.64
C LEU A 273 18.03 60.91 -30.59
N SER A 274 16.95 61.66 -30.27
CA SER A 274 15.92 61.20 -29.35
C SER A 274 15.21 59.93 -29.85
N LEU A 275 14.90 59.86 -31.14
CA LEU A 275 14.32 58.66 -31.77
C LEU A 275 15.27 57.47 -31.68
N THR A 276 16.57 57.70 -31.90
CA THR A 276 17.62 56.66 -31.83
C THR A 276 17.75 56.10 -30.40
N LEU A 277 17.70 56.95 -29.38
CA LEU A 277 17.73 56.50 -27.97
C LEU A 277 16.50 55.65 -27.62
N ILE A 278 15.31 56.02 -28.10
CA ILE A 278 14.09 55.24 -27.90
C ILE A 278 14.20 53.87 -28.60
N LEU A 279 14.74 53.83 -29.82
CA LEU A 279 14.99 52.59 -30.56
C LEU A 279 15.99 51.66 -29.84
N ILE A 280 17.07 52.22 -29.28
CA ILE A 280 18.04 51.47 -28.46
C ILE A 280 17.35 50.86 -27.24
N TYR A 281 16.46 51.61 -26.58
CA TYR A 281 15.71 51.10 -25.43
C TYR A 281 14.83 49.90 -25.83
N PHE A 282 14.03 50.01 -26.89
CA PHE A 282 13.20 48.91 -27.36
C PHE A 282 14.04 47.71 -27.84
N PHE A 283 15.16 47.95 -28.50
CA PHE A 283 16.11 46.89 -28.86
C PHE A 283 16.61 46.14 -27.63
N ARG A 284 16.97 46.85 -26.56
CA ARG A 284 17.40 46.24 -25.29
C ARG A 284 16.29 45.41 -24.64
N VAL A 285 15.04 45.89 -24.67
CA VAL A 285 13.88 45.14 -24.15
C VAL A 285 13.68 43.83 -24.94
N VAL A 286 13.75 43.88 -26.28
CA VAL A 286 13.62 42.69 -27.12
C VAL A 286 14.80 41.73 -26.92
N LEU A 287 16.02 42.24 -26.76
CA LEU A 287 17.21 41.45 -26.46
C LEU A 287 17.09 40.71 -25.11
N ASN A 288 16.59 41.40 -24.08
CA ASN A 288 16.34 40.78 -22.78
C ASN A 288 15.27 39.69 -22.86
N ASN A 289 14.20 39.92 -23.63
CA ASN A 289 13.19 38.89 -23.86
C ASN A 289 13.76 37.68 -24.61
N PHE A 290 14.62 37.91 -25.62
CA PHE A 290 15.32 36.84 -26.35
C PHE A 290 16.18 35.98 -25.40
N ASN A 291 16.97 36.63 -24.55
CA ASN A 291 17.81 35.93 -23.57
C ASN A 291 16.96 35.15 -22.55
N SER A 292 15.85 35.72 -22.10
CA SER A 292 14.90 35.04 -21.19
C SER A 292 14.30 33.78 -21.80
N VAL A 293 13.77 33.88 -23.03
CA VAL A 293 13.18 32.72 -23.74
C VAL A 293 14.25 31.66 -24.02
N ARG A 294 15.48 32.07 -24.36
CA ARG A 294 16.61 31.16 -24.55
C ARG A 294 16.96 30.41 -23.26
N ALA A 295 17.03 31.11 -22.13
CA ALA A 295 17.33 30.50 -20.82
C ALA A 295 16.23 29.50 -20.41
N GLN A 296 14.96 29.87 -20.59
CA GLN A 296 13.82 28.98 -20.35
C GLN A 296 13.90 27.71 -21.21
N LEU A 297 14.21 27.85 -22.50
CA LEU A 297 14.33 26.71 -23.42
C LEU A 297 15.48 25.77 -23.01
N MET A 298 16.62 26.32 -22.57
CA MET A 298 17.74 25.52 -22.07
C MET A 298 17.35 24.70 -20.83
N GLN A 299 16.64 25.32 -19.88
CA GLN A 299 16.13 24.66 -18.68
C GLN A 299 15.07 23.59 -18.98
N ILE A 300 14.21 23.79 -19.98
CA ILE A 300 13.23 22.79 -20.43
C ILE A 300 13.93 21.60 -21.09
N ASN A 301 14.91 21.86 -21.96
CA ASN A 301 15.67 20.80 -22.63
C ASN A 301 16.46 19.93 -21.65
N LEU A 302 17.00 20.52 -20.58
CA LEU A 302 17.64 19.77 -19.50
C LEU A 302 16.65 18.77 -18.87
N ARG A 303 15.46 19.22 -18.47
CA ARG A 303 14.42 18.35 -17.88
C ARG A 303 13.96 17.26 -18.86
N LYS A 304 13.76 17.61 -20.13
CA LYS A 304 13.44 16.65 -21.20
C LYS A 304 14.49 15.53 -21.31
N ASN A 305 15.77 15.90 -21.35
CA ASN A 305 16.87 14.95 -21.45
C ASN A 305 17.02 14.11 -20.17
N LEU A 306 16.78 14.70 -18.99
CA LEU A 306 16.79 13.98 -17.72
C LEU A 306 15.66 12.95 -17.63
N CYS A 307 14.43 13.28 -18.05
CA CYS A 307 13.33 12.31 -18.10
C CYS A 307 13.64 11.13 -19.02
N GLN A 308 14.28 11.38 -20.18
CA GLN A 308 14.75 10.33 -21.09
C GLN A 308 15.83 9.44 -20.46
N PHE A 309 16.77 10.05 -19.73
CA PHE A 309 17.89 9.34 -19.11
C PHE A 309 17.46 8.54 -17.87
N VAL A 310 16.59 9.10 -17.02
CA VAL A 310 16.15 8.45 -15.78
C VAL A 310 15.28 7.23 -16.04
N HIS A 311 14.49 7.21 -17.11
CA HIS A 311 13.78 5.99 -17.51
C HIS A 311 14.75 4.81 -17.71
N ASN A 312 15.83 5.03 -18.46
CA ASN A 312 16.85 4.01 -18.72
C ASN A 312 17.71 3.69 -17.46
N TYR A 313 17.91 4.66 -16.57
CA TYR A 313 18.69 4.48 -15.33
C TYR A 313 17.90 3.78 -14.21
N ALA A 314 16.60 4.07 -14.06
CA ALA A 314 15.73 3.42 -13.08
C ALA A 314 15.60 1.91 -13.36
N GLU A 315 15.66 1.52 -14.64
CA GLU A 315 15.70 0.13 -15.06
C GLU A 315 17.02 -0.55 -14.68
N TYR A 316 18.15 0.14 -14.83
CA TYR A 316 19.50 -0.38 -14.55
C TYR A 316 19.90 -0.34 -13.05
N SER A 317 19.33 0.59 -12.27
CA SER A 317 19.71 0.82 -10.87
C SER A 317 19.00 -0.11 -9.87
N LYS A 318 17.95 -0.84 -10.28
CA LYS A 318 17.28 -1.85 -9.42
C LYS A 318 18.25 -2.89 -8.84
N ASP A 319 19.36 -3.14 -9.52
CA ASP A 319 20.38 -4.10 -9.09
C ASP A 319 21.54 -3.48 -8.26
N ILE A 320 21.59 -2.16 -8.08
CA ILE A 320 22.78 -1.43 -7.57
C ILE A 320 22.49 -0.53 -6.34
N ILE A 321 21.23 -0.35 -5.93
CA ILE A 321 20.91 0.55 -4.81
C ILE A 321 21.38 -0.04 -3.47
N SER A 322 22.51 0.48 -2.98
CA SER A 322 22.95 0.39 -1.59
C SER A 322 22.75 1.76 -0.89
N ASP A 323 22.42 1.71 0.40
CA ASP A 323 21.76 2.71 1.27
C ASP A 323 22.36 4.13 1.40
N LYS A 324 23.22 4.66 0.51
CA LYS A 324 23.93 5.92 0.80
C LYS A 324 23.72 7.10 -0.13
N ILE A 325 23.17 6.95 -1.33
CA ILE A 325 22.82 8.10 -2.19
C ILE A 325 21.56 7.75 -2.97
N ASN A 326 20.43 8.41 -2.69
CA ASN A 326 19.20 8.25 -3.47
C ASN A 326 19.22 9.25 -4.66
N PRO A 327 19.59 8.81 -5.88
CA PRO A 327 19.74 9.70 -7.02
C PRO A 327 18.39 10.24 -7.51
N LEU A 328 17.28 9.57 -7.12
CA LEU A 328 15.92 9.93 -7.50
C LEU A 328 15.44 11.20 -6.79
N THR A 329 15.84 11.41 -5.53
CA THR A 329 15.48 12.64 -4.79
C THR A 329 16.05 13.89 -5.46
N LYS A 330 17.33 13.84 -5.90
CA LYS A 330 17.94 14.95 -6.64
C LYS A 330 17.33 15.16 -8.03
N PHE A 331 16.84 14.08 -8.65
CA PHE A 331 16.11 14.17 -9.92
C PHE A 331 14.78 14.90 -9.73
N GLU A 332 14.00 14.54 -8.70
CA GLU A 332 12.72 15.20 -8.40
C GLU A 332 12.91 16.70 -8.16
N ASP A 333 13.92 17.09 -7.39
CA ASP A 333 14.27 18.49 -7.14
C ASP A 333 14.52 19.27 -8.44
N ILE A 334 15.25 18.67 -9.40
CA ILE A 334 15.56 19.33 -10.68
C ILE A 334 14.33 19.39 -11.58
N ILE A 335 13.53 18.33 -11.68
CA ILE A 335 12.33 18.29 -12.51
C ILE A 335 11.28 19.30 -12.03
N PHE A 336 11.03 19.37 -10.73
CA PHE A 336 10.00 20.23 -10.14
C PHE A 336 10.47 21.63 -9.76
N SER A 337 11.75 21.95 -9.96
CA SER A 337 12.25 23.33 -9.78
C SER A 337 11.58 24.32 -10.74
N ASN A 338 11.47 25.59 -10.34
CA ASN A 338 10.90 26.65 -11.17
C ASN A 338 11.70 26.92 -12.45
N ILE A 339 11.01 27.26 -13.55
CA ILE A 339 11.63 27.70 -14.80
C ILE A 339 11.82 29.23 -14.75
N MET A 340 13.07 29.70 -14.64
CA MET A 340 13.38 31.13 -14.48
C MET A 340 13.79 31.78 -15.81
N GLY A 341 13.39 33.03 -16.03
CA GLY A 341 13.65 33.81 -17.25
C GLY A 341 14.95 34.61 -17.26
N SER A 342 15.90 34.36 -16.35
CA SER A 342 17.15 35.12 -16.26
C SER A 342 18.29 34.23 -15.78
N ASP A 343 19.44 34.27 -16.46
CA ASP A 343 20.64 33.51 -16.08
C ASP A 343 21.26 33.99 -14.75
N GLU A 344 21.00 35.23 -14.31
CA GLU A 344 21.60 35.86 -13.12
C GLU A 344 21.00 35.43 -11.76
N LYS A 345 19.91 34.66 -11.76
CA LYS A 345 19.27 34.15 -10.53
C LYS A 345 18.99 32.66 -10.61
N THR A 346 19.93 31.87 -11.11
CA THR A 346 19.90 30.41 -10.94
C THR A 346 20.37 30.07 -9.51
N PRO A 347 19.47 29.74 -8.57
CA PRO A 347 19.91 29.33 -7.24
C PRO A 347 20.33 27.86 -7.32
N SER A 348 21.60 27.54 -7.06
CA SER A 348 22.14 26.22 -6.63
C SER A 348 21.79 24.95 -7.45
N THR A 349 20.92 25.01 -8.45
CA THR A 349 20.46 23.88 -9.29
C THR A 349 21.42 23.64 -10.46
N PHE A 350 22.15 24.68 -10.89
CA PHE A 350 23.23 24.55 -11.87
C PHE A 350 24.51 23.92 -11.29
N ASP A 351 24.76 24.03 -9.97
CA ASP A 351 25.80 23.25 -9.26
C ASP A 351 25.50 21.73 -9.24
N GLY A 352 24.24 21.35 -9.47
CA GLY A 352 23.86 19.95 -9.69
C GLY A 352 24.45 19.35 -10.98
N ILE A 353 24.82 20.18 -11.97
CA ILE A 353 25.39 19.72 -13.24
C ILE A 353 26.83 19.21 -13.07
N GLU A 354 27.63 19.81 -12.20
CA GLU A 354 28.97 19.29 -11.84
C GLU A 354 28.87 17.94 -11.12
N GLN A 355 27.84 17.74 -10.30
CA GLN A 355 27.57 16.45 -9.68
C GLN A 355 27.02 15.42 -10.68
N LEU A 356 26.20 15.82 -11.65
CA LEU A 356 25.79 14.94 -12.75
C LEU A 356 26.97 14.54 -13.64
N ALA A 357 27.92 15.44 -13.88
CA ALA A 357 29.17 15.11 -14.58
C ALA A 357 30.00 14.09 -13.80
N SER A 358 29.96 14.12 -12.46
CA SER A 358 30.58 13.10 -11.62
C SER A 358 29.86 11.74 -11.68
N ILE A 359 28.53 11.72 -11.81
CA ILE A 359 27.73 10.50 -12.01
C ILE A 359 27.98 9.91 -13.41
N ILE A 360 28.00 10.74 -14.45
CA ILE A 360 28.34 10.33 -15.83
C ILE A 360 29.79 9.82 -15.90
N LYS A 361 30.73 10.43 -15.16
CA LYS A 361 32.11 9.92 -15.05
C LYS A 361 32.21 8.60 -14.29
N ALA A 362 31.44 8.42 -13.22
CA ALA A 362 31.38 7.16 -12.46
C ALA A 362 30.86 6.00 -13.33
N VAL A 363 29.93 6.27 -14.25
CA VAL A 363 29.41 5.28 -15.21
C VAL A 363 30.40 4.97 -16.35
N LYS A 364 31.27 5.90 -16.72
CA LYS A 364 32.27 5.70 -17.79
C LYS A 364 33.62 5.15 -17.29
N GLY A 365 33.74 4.95 -15.97
CA GLY A 365 34.97 4.57 -15.27
C GLY A 365 35.04 3.11 -14.80
N ASN A 366 34.08 2.26 -15.19
CA ASN A 366 34.16 0.80 -15.07
C ASN A 366 34.14 0.15 -16.44
#